data_AF-W1PCT4-F1
#
_entry.id   AF-W1PCT4-F1
#
_cell.length_a   1.000
_cell.length_b   1.000
_cell.length_c   1.000
_cell.angle_alpha   90.00
_cell.angle_beta   90.00
_cell.angle_gamma   90.00
#
_symmetry.space_group_name_H-M   'P 1'
#
loop_
_entity.id
_entity.type
_entity.pdbx_description
1 polymer ?
#
loop_
_entity_poly.entity_id
_entity_poly.type
_entity_poly.pdbx_seq_one_letter_code
_entity_poly.pdbx_strand_id
1 'polypeptide(L)'
;MAMDDIHNLKYEPLKTTKEILQKLEADYATPSFTRRVMAKKHNSDLLMKGRKLTENIQNFRTSIGELEAADIKLDEKMLVRRLLNTMPSSWEAFISISTLSAQECTPKLDKIITKLKAGKDKRIDRDTPATYDSTKAQL
;
A
#
# COMPACT_ATOMS: atom_id res chain seq x y z
N MET A 1 -14.04 -33.33 -37.37
CA MET A 1 -13.61 -31.98 -36.96
C MET A 1 -12.60 -32.19 -35.83
N ALA A 2 -11.31 -32.15 -36.16
CA ALA A 2 -10.22 -32.46 -35.25
C ALA A 2 -10.00 -31.29 -34.28
N MET A 3 -9.95 -31.57 -32.97
CA MET A 3 -9.46 -30.65 -31.95
C MET A 3 -8.05 -31.12 -31.55
N ASP A 4 -7.09 -30.92 -32.44
CA ASP A 4 -5.67 -31.01 -32.12
C ASP A 4 -5.17 -29.56 -32.02
N ASP A 5 -4.97 -29.05 -30.80
CA ASP A 5 -4.02 -27.96 -30.48
C ASP A 5 -4.05 -27.59 -28.98
N ILE A 6 -3.99 -28.59 -28.10
CA ILE A 6 -3.61 -28.35 -26.70
C ILE A 6 -2.11 -28.58 -26.59
N HIS A 7 -1.37 -27.48 -26.77
CA HIS A 7 -0.04 -27.20 -26.27
C HIS A 7 0.93 -28.39 -26.17
N ASN A 8 1.61 -28.63 -27.29
CA ASN A 8 2.87 -29.35 -27.33
C ASN A 8 3.96 -28.52 -26.62
N LEU A 9 3.90 -28.43 -25.28
CA LEU A 9 4.99 -27.93 -24.44
C LEU A 9 6.09 -28.99 -24.48
N LYS A 10 6.98 -28.90 -25.48
CA LYS A 10 8.25 -29.62 -25.51
C LYS A 10 9.05 -29.22 -24.26
N TYR A 11 8.89 -29.97 -23.18
CA TYR A 11 9.82 -29.94 -22.06
C TYR A 11 11.06 -30.72 -22.50
N GLU A 12 12.04 -30.00 -23.04
CA GLU A 12 13.40 -30.50 -23.16
C GLU A 12 13.90 -30.83 -21.74
N PRO A 13 14.26 -32.10 -21.44
CA PRO A 13 14.73 -32.47 -20.12
C PRO A 13 16.07 -31.79 -19.84
N LEU A 14 16.10 -30.98 -18.79
CA LEU A 14 17.34 -30.34 -18.29
C LEU A 14 18.24 -31.44 -17.72
N LYS A 15 19.47 -31.54 -18.21
CA LYS A 15 20.38 -32.67 -17.91
C LYS A 15 21.39 -32.34 -16.83
N THR A 16 21.60 -31.05 -16.55
CA THR A 16 22.61 -30.62 -15.57
C THR A 16 22.00 -29.71 -14.48
N THR A 17 22.58 -29.76 -13.28
CA THR A 17 22.23 -28.86 -12.18
C THR A 17 22.37 -27.39 -12.57
N LYS A 18 23.35 -27.07 -13.42
CA LYS A 18 23.56 -25.72 -13.96
C LYS A 18 22.37 -25.27 -14.84
N GLU A 19 21.89 -26.12 -15.74
CA GLU A 19 20.72 -25.82 -16.58
C GLU A 19 19.45 -25.66 -15.76
N ILE A 20 19.28 -26.48 -14.71
CA ILE A 20 18.16 -26.35 -13.77
C ILE A 20 18.22 -24.99 -13.06
N LEU A 21 19.38 -24.62 -12.50
CA LEU A 21 19.55 -23.34 -11.81
C LEU A 21 19.34 -22.15 -12.75
N GLN A 22 19.89 -22.19 -13.96
CA GLN A 22 19.72 -21.12 -14.95
C GLN A 22 18.27 -20.97 -15.40
N LYS A 23 17.56 -22.08 -15.60
CA LYS A 23 16.14 -22.05 -15.95
C LYS A 23 15.29 -21.56 -14.78
N LEU A 24 15.60 -21.98 -13.56
CA LEU A 24 14.97 -21.43 -12.35
C LEU A 24 15.20 -19.92 -12.28
N GLU A 25 16.44 -19.48 -12.44
CA GLU A 25 16.78 -18.07 -12.39
C GLU A 25 16.05 -17.29 -13.48
N ALA A 26 15.97 -17.80 -14.71
CA ALA A 26 15.21 -17.18 -15.79
C ALA A 26 13.68 -17.13 -15.52
N ASP A 27 13.10 -18.24 -15.07
CA ASP A 27 11.66 -18.38 -14.80
C ASP A 27 11.22 -17.53 -13.60
N TYR A 28 12.13 -17.27 -12.65
CA TYR A 28 11.87 -16.46 -11.46
C TYR A 28 12.43 -15.02 -11.54
N ALA A 29 13.27 -14.69 -12.53
CA ALA A 29 13.78 -13.34 -12.76
C ALA A 29 12.68 -12.39 -13.23
N THR A 30 11.72 -12.88 -14.01
CA THR A 30 10.54 -12.10 -14.41
C THR A 30 9.34 -12.52 -13.58
N PRO A 31 8.71 -11.61 -12.83
CA PRO A 31 7.50 -11.90 -12.08
C PRO A 31 6.39 -12.41 -13.01
N SER A 32 5.85 -13.60 -12.70
CA SER A 32 4.77 -14.19 -13.48
C SER A 32 3.57 -13.23 -13.61
N PHE A 33 2.81 -13.35 -14.70
CA PHE A 33 1.61 -12.55 -14.91
C PHE A 33 0.67 -12.59 -13.69
N THR A 34 0.47 -13.78 -13.13
CA THR A 34 -0.34 -13.99 -11.91
C THR A 34 0.20 -13.19 -10.73
N ARG A 35 1.52 -13.22 -10.47
CA ARG A 35 2.15 -12.46 -9.38
C ARG A 35 1.90 -10.95 -9.55
N ARG A 36 2.05 -10.44 -10.77
CA ARG A 36 1.79 -9.03 -11.10
C ARG A 36 0.34 -8.64 -10.87
N VAL A 37 -0.60 -9.48 -11.30
CA VAL A 37 -2.04 -9.26 -11.08
C VAL A 37 -2.38 -9.26 -9.60
N MET A 38 -1.85 -10.23 -8.84
CA MET A 38 -2.10 -10.34 -7.40
C MET A 38 -1.54 -9.14 -6.63
N ALA A 39 -0.33 -8.67 -6.96
CA ALA A 39 0.26 -7.50 -6.33
C ALA A 39 -0.58 -6.22 -6.59
N LYS A 40 -1.04 -6.01 -7.84
CA LYS A 40 -1.92 -4.89 -8.18
C LYS A 40 -3.26 -4.94 -7.46
N LYS A 41 -3.85 -6.14 -7.35
CA LYS A 41 -5.10 -6.37 -6.64
C LYS A 41 -4.92 -6.06 -5.15
N HIS A 42 -3.92 -6.63 -4.51
CA HIS A 42 -3.65 -6.40 -3.10
C HIS A 42 -3.46 -4.90 -2.80
N ASN A 43 -2.63 -4.19 -3.58
CA ASN A 43 -2.44 -2.75 -3.42
C ASN A 43 -3.74 -1.94 -3.60
N SER A 44 -4.64 -2.37 -4.49
CA SER A 44 -5.91 -1.68 -4.76
C SER A 44 -6.97 -1.94 -3.69
N ASP A 45 -6.98 -3.13 -3.10
CA ASP A 45 -7.97 -3.58 -2.11
C ASP A 45 -7.62 -3.13 -0.67
N LEU A 46 -6.46 -2.50 -0.48
CA LEU A 46 -6.05 -1.98 0.83
C LEU A 46 -6.98 -0.88 1.31
N LEU A 47 -7.61 -1.13 2.47
CA LEU A 47 -8.49 -0.19 3.16
C LEU A 47 -8.23 -0.23 4.66
N MET A 48 -8.23 0.93 5.33
CA MET A 48 -8.11 1.07 6.78
C MET A 48 -9.42 0.68 7.49
N LYS A 49 -9.73 -0.62 7.48
CA LYS A 49 -10.93 -1.20 8.10
C LYS A 49 -10.79 -1.33 9.62
N GLY A 50 -10.94 -0.24 10.36
CA GLY A 50 -10.85 -0.23 11.84
C GLY A 50 -9.45 -0.43 12.42
N ARG A 51 -8.42 -0.55 11.57
CA ARG A 51 -7.01 -0.64 11.98
C ARG A 51 -6.45 0.71 12.41
N LYS A 52 -5.36 0.70 13.19
CA LYS A 52 -4.64 1.93 13.54
C LYS A 52 -3.95 2.50 12.28
N LEU A 53 -3.87 3.83 12.19
CA LEU A 53 -3.16 4.51 11.08
C LEU A 53 -1.76 3.96 10.83
N THR A 54 -1.00 3.68 11.90
CA THR A 54 0.38 3.17 11.83
C THR A 54 0.45 1.79 11.18
N GLU A 55 -0.47 0.89 11.52
CA GLU A 55 -0.61 -0.42 10.90
C GLU A 55 -1.01 -0.29 9.42
N ASN A 56 -1.94 0.63 9.11
CA ASN A 56 -2.35 0.87 7.73
C ASN A 56 -1.19 1.38 6.86
N ILE A 57 -0.38 2.32 7.36
CA ILE A 57 0.82 2.81 6.67
C ILE A 57 1.83 1.69 6.46
N GLN A 58 2.02 0.82 7.46
CA GLN A 58 2.95 -0.29 7.34
C GLN A 58 2.49 -1.29 6.27
N ASN A 59 1.22 -1.68 6.28
CA ASN A 59 0.65 -2.56 5.26
C ASN A 59 0.74 -1.95 3.87
N PHE A 60 0.52 -0.64 3.76
CA PHE A 60 0.69 0.08 2.51
C PHE A 60 2.13 -0.01 1.99
N ARG A 61 3.13 0.23 2.85
CA ARG A 61 4.55 0.07 2.49
C ARG A 61 4.91 -1.36 2.09
N THR A 62 4.38 -2.36 2.79
CA THR A 62 4.55 -3.76 2.39
C THR A 62 3.98 -4.01 0.99
N SER A 63 2.80 -3.48 0.67
CA SER A 63 2.22 -3.62 -0.67
C SER A 63 3.02 -2.93 -1.78
N ILE A 64 3.73 -1.82 -1.46
CA ILE A 64 4.66 -1.20 -2.40
C ILE A 64 5.83 -2.15 -2.68
N GLY A 65 6.42 -2.74 -1.64
CA GLY A 65 7.48 -3.73 -1.80
C GLY A 65 7.05 -4.94 -2.62
N GLU A 66 5.80 -5.39 -2.48
CA GLU A 66 5.24 -6.47 -3.31
C GLU A 66 5.08 -6.07 -4.78
N LEU A 67 4.67 -4.82 -5.06
CA LEU A 67 4.60 -4.28 -6.41
C LEU A 67 6.00 -4.18 -7.04
N GLU A 68 6.99 -3.68 -6.30
CA GLU A 68 8.37 -3.59 -6.76
C GLU A 68 8.97 -4.98 -7.03
N ALA A 69 8.71 -5.95 -6.14
CA ALA A 69 9.06 -7.36 -6.34
C ALA A 69 8.25 -8.04 -7.47
N ALA A 70 7.24 -7.36 -8.01
CA ALA A 70 6.51 -7.75 -9.20
C ALA A 70 6.86 -6.89 -10.42
N ASP A 71 7.98 -6.15 -10.35
CA ASP A 71 8.46 -5.24 -11.39
C ASP A 71 7.40 -4.21 -11.83
N ILE A 72 6.66 -3.70 -10.84
CA ILE A 72 5.66 -2.64 -11.00
C ILE A 72 6.10 -1.47 -10.15
N LYS A 73 6.62 -0.43 -10.80
CA LYS A 73 6.95 0.84 -10.16
C LYS A 73 5.80 1.82 -10.35
N LEU A 74 5.35 2.40 -9.25
CA LEU A 74 4.37 3.49 -9.26
C LEU A 74 5.09 4.79 -8.97
N ASP A 75 4.74 5.85 -9.70
CA ASP A 75 5.22 7.18 -9.36
C ASP A 75 4.67 7.64 -8.00
N GLU A 76 5.34 8.63 -7.39
CA GLU A 76 4.95 9.12 -6.06
C GLU A 76 3.53 9.70 -6.02
N LYS A 77 3.06 10.33 -7.10
CA LYS A 77 1.70 10.90 -7.15
C LYS A 77 0.66 9.79 -7.08
N MET A 78 0.90 8.68 -7.76
CA MET A 78 0.07 7.47 -7.70
C MET A 78 0.14 6.83 -6.33
N LEU A 79 1.32 6.74 -5.71
CA LEU A 79 1.46 6.23 -4.34
C LEU A 79 0.70 7.08 -3.32
N VAL A 80 0.82 8.41 -3.41
CA VAL A 80 0.06 9.34 -2.56
C VAL A 80 -1.44 9.15 -2.76
N ARG A 81 -1.91 9.15 -4.01
CA ARG A 81 -3.34 8.93 -4.32
C ARG A 81 -3.83 7.60 -3.74
N ARG A 82 -3.06 6.52 -3.92
CA ARG A 82 -3.40 5.20 -3.39
C ARG A 82 -3.48 5.21 -1.87
N LEU A 83 -2.48 5.76 -1.17
CA LEU A 83 -2.49 5.87 0.29
C LEU A 83 -3.73 6.61 0.80
N LEU A 84 -4.06 7.75 0.21
CA LEU A 84 -5.22 8.55 0.60
C LEU A 84 -6.54 7.79 0.39
N ASN A 85 -6.66 7.02 -0.70
CA ASN A 85 -7.83 6.18 -0.96
C ASN A 85 -7.96 4.99 0.01
N THR A 86 -6.91 4.62 0.74
CA THR A 86 -7.03 3.60 1.79
C THR A 86 -7.71 4.13 3.06
N MET A 87 -7.81 5.45 3.20
CA MET A 87 -8.29 6.08 4.43
C MET A 87 -9.83 6.01 4.52
N PRO A 88 -10.40 5.90 5.73
CA PRO A 88 -11.84 5.94 5.89
C PRO A 88 -12.36 7.37 5.75
N SER A 89 -13.66 7.52 5.45
CA SER A 89 -14.30 8.82 5.21
C SER A 89 -14.15 9.81 6.37
N SER A 90 -13.98 9.33 7.62
CA SER A 90 -13.69 10.17 8.79
C SER A 90 -12.38 10.98 8.68
N TRP A 91 -11.51 10.64 7.72
CA TRP A 91 -10.28 11.36 7.42
C TRP A 91 -10.43 12.38 6.29
N GLU A 92 -11.53 12.37 5.52
CA GLU A 92 -11.69 13.20 4.31
C GLU A 92 -11.48 14.69 4.58
N ALA A 93 -12.11 15.26 5.62
CA ALA A 93 -11.94 16.67 5.96
C ALA A 93 -10.47 17.04 6.22
N PHE A 94 -9.71 16.16 6.89
CA PHE A 94 -8.29 16.39 7.13
C PHE A 94 -7.44 16.23 5.87
N ILE A 95 -7.77 15.22 5.04
CA ILE A 95 -7.11 14.99 3.76
C ILE A 95 -7.30 16.21 2.87
N SER A 96 -8.53 16.70 2.69
CA SER A 96 -8.84 17.88 1.88
C SER A 96 -8.00 19.09 2.31
N ILE A 97 -7.94 19.40 3.60
CA ILE A 97 -7.13 20.52 4.12
C ILE A 97 -5.62 20.28 3.86
N SER A 98 -5.15 19.05 4.08
CA SER A 98 -3.74 18.67 3.95
C SER A 98 -3.25 18.63 2.50
N THR A 99 -4.14 18.30 1.55
CA THR A 99 -3.88 18.29 0.11
C THR A 99 -4.09 19.66 -0.53
N LEU A 100 -5.07 20.46 -0.06
CA LEU A 100 -5.28 21.84 -0.55
C LEU A 100 -4.16 22.80 -0.12
N SER A 101 -3.63 22.62 1.09
CA SER A 101 -2.44 23.35 1.57
C SER A 101 -1.14 22.88 0.90
N ALA A 102 -1.15 21.71 0.26
CA ALA A 102 -0.06 21.21 -0.55
C ALA A 102 -0.31 21.59 -2.01
N GLN A 103 -0.16 22.87 -2.33
CA GLN A 103 -0.09 23.38 -3.71
C GLN A 103 1.21 22.93 -4.40
N GLU A 104 1.61 21.67 -4.20
CA GLU A 104 2.81 21.07 -4.74
C GLU A 104 2.41 20.23 -5.96
N CYS A 105 2.96 20.57 -7.13
CA CYS A 105 2.79 19.78 -8.35
C CYS A 105 3.26 18.32 -8.20
N THR A 106 4.06 18.01 -7.18
CA THR A 106 4.69 16.71 -6.93
C THR A 106 4.65 16.34 -5.44
N PRO A 107 3.54 15.79 -4.93
CA PRO A 107 3.42 15.42 -3.52
C PRO A 107 4.35 14.24 -3.18
N LYS A 108 5.15 14.40 -2.12
CA LYS A 108 6.03 13.34 -1.58
C LYS A 108 5.27 12.42 -0.62
N LEU A 109 5.40 11.10 -0.80
CA LEU A 109 4.71 10.10 0.02
C LEU A 109 5.01 10.26 1.52
N ASP A 110 6.30 10.37 1.88
CA ASP A 110 6.69 10.49 3.29
C ASP A 110 6.21 11.81 3.92
N LYS A 111 6.14 12.89 3.15
CA LYS A 111 5.58 14.18 3.62
C LYS A 111 4.10 14.03 4.00
N ILE A 112 3.33 13.32 3.17
CA ILE A 112 1.93 13.02 3.45
C ILE A 112 1.78 12.10 4.68
N ILE A 113 2.62 11.07 4.79
CA ILE A 113 2.65 10.18 5.96
C ILE A 113 2.91 10.97 7.25
N THR A 114 3.87 11.90 7.24
CA THR A 114 4.17 12.76 8.39
C THR A 114 2.99 13.65 8.76
N LYS A 115 2.32 14.27 7.76
CA LYS A 115 1.09 15.04 8.00
C LYS A 115 -0.01 14.18 8.62
N LEU A 116 -0.24 12.97 8.10
CA LEU A 116 -1.25 12.04 8.62
C LEU A 116 -0.98 11.66 10.08
N LYS A 117 0.27 11.39 10.44
CA LYS A 117 0.66 11.08 11.82
C LYS A 117 0.39 12.28 12.74
N ALA A 118 0.86 13.47 12.38
CA ALA A 118 0.60 14.69 13.17
C ALA A 118 -0.91 15.02 13.28
N GLY A 119 -1.68 14.72 12.24
CA GLY A 119 -3.14 14.87 12.25
C GLY A 119 -3.84 13.88 13.18
N LYS A 120 -3.30 12.66 13.33
CA LYS A 120 -3.79 11.67 14.29
C LYS A 120 -3.64 12.17 15.72
N ASP A 121 -2.45 12.67 16.07
CA ASP A 121 -2.13 13.09 17.43
C ASP A 121 -3.08 14.22 17.87
N LYS A 122 -3.32 15.21 17.01
CA LYS A 122 -4.29 16.29 17.24
C LYS A 122 -5.74 15.83 17.41
N ARG A 123 -6.10 14.67 16.84
CA ARG A 123 -7.45 14.09 17.00
C ARG A 123 -7.57 13.38 18.35
N ILE A 124 -6.53 12.68 18.79
CA ILE A 124 -6.45 12.07 20.13
C ILE A 124 -6.54 13.15 21.22
N ASP A 125 -5.85 14.29 21.03
CA ASP A 125 -5.89 15.41 21.98
C ASP A 125 -7.29 16.04 22.11
N ARG A 126 -8.11 16.01 21.05
CA ARG A 126 -9.49 16.51 21.08
C ARG A 126 -10.48 15.55 21.75
N ASP A 127 -10.23 14.25 21.65
CA ASP A 127 -11.12 13.21 22.19
C ASP A 127 -10.77 12.84 23.65
N THR A 128 -9.69 13.39 24.20
CA THR A 128 -9.38 13.29 25.63
C THR A 128 -10.32 14.22 26.40
N PRO A 129 -11.21 13.71 27.28
CA PRO A 129 -12.10 14.57 28.05
C PRO A 129 -11.22 15.48 28.91
N ALA A 130 -11.44 16.80 28.81
CA ALA A 130 -10.92 17.70 29.81
C ALA A 130 -11.51 17.25 31.16
N THR A 131 -10.68 16.64 32.00
CA THR A 131 -11.05 16.35 33.39
C THR A 131 -11.38 17.70 34.01
N TYR A 132 -12.68 18.00 34.09
CA TYR A 132 -13.16 19.20 34.76
C TYR A 132 -12.85 18.96 36.24
N ASP A 133 -11.76 19.54 36.71
CA ASP A 133 -11.41 19.58 38.11
C ASP A 133 -12.44 20.46 38.82
N SER A 134 -13.54 19.82 39.23
CA SER A 134 -14.61 20.43 40.01
C SER A 134 -14.15 20.51 41.46
N THR A 135 -13.18 21.38 41.73
CA THR A 135 -12.87 21.83 43.09
C THR A 135 -13.02 23.35 43.19
N LYS A 136 -14.28 23.80 43.17
CA LYS A 136 -14.69 24.99 43.93
C LYS A 136 -16.00 24.72 44.65
N ALA A 137 -16.06 25.26 45.86
CA ALA A 137 -17.22 25.48 46.72
C ALA A 137 -17.66 24.30 47.59
N GLN A 138 -16.97 24.13 48.73
CA GLN A 138 -17.67 23.89 49.98
C GLN A 138 -17.16 24.90 51.03
N LEU A 139 -18.11 25.77 51.41
CA LEU A 139 -18.25 26.65 52.59
C LEU A 139 -17.00 27.07 53.37
#